data_AF-B4NDG8-F1
#
_entry.id   AF-B4NDG8-F1
#
_cell.length_a   1.000
_cell.length_b   1.000
_cell.length_c   1.000
_cell.angle_alpha   90.00
_cell.angle_beta   90.00
_cell.angle_gamma   90.00
#
_symmetry.space_group_name_H-M   'P 1'
#
loop_
_entity.id
_entity.type
_entity.pdbx_description
1 polymer ?
#
loop_
_entity_poly.entity_id
_entity_poly.type
_entity_poly.pdbx_seq_one_letter_code
_entity_poly.pdbx_strand_id
1 'polypeptide(L)'
;MAIRLLDTLLKLQLLIIAGTLLFRGVSYSLECYACDSAEDPECATRPGQQLEVEECSGATDLCVTSITAGLTRRGCLGRLYPNGYCAAPCDSCNTSLCNRHVFPTDRLRCYQCSGSTCIDVANRPELLLPCPVYNEDDRCYTNILHLSNTMRGCEHTNLPDTCPHVCLKCNYNGCNSELTVTESRCLQCTHMRLSPNPDCLREQALINDDETVQCALTNETVTQCVNKVMLGHREQCYTHLNTQTEVLQRGCSTTMGFFPTGELTQCYGDYCNAQCQDIACGTCNSTSNPNCRTGINLSTEKCAAGTVACYACEQVVFLFHSISNLCLNMYIPPDTFLRRGCADADFIPATDQGETCQLCRSSDNCNRYSVRSCYRCNSQEQDDDDCAEMNLPSAMTISNCTDPMELCVSTVISRLNLIYTVRGCASQVPECSANDPYCVKCNGSLCNNIPTQWAMEKIEQSNIHLLDSPKQQKQRWAALTLLKYLWPDP
;
A
#
# COMPACT_ATOMS: atom_id res chain seq x y z
N MET A 1 46.24 -71.87 76.35
CA MET A 1 44.79 -72.09 76.45
C MET A 1 43.99 -70.81 76.21
N ALA A 2 44.40 -69.66 76.78
CA ALA A 2 43.71 -68.37 76.64
C ALA A 2 43.55 -67.84 75.19
N ILE A 3 44.53 -68.06 74.31
CA ILE A 3 44.51 -67.54 72.93
C ILE A 3 43.44 -68.23 72.05
N ARG A 4 43.17 -69.53 72.29
CA ARG A 4 42.13 -70.27 71.55
C ARG A 4 40.71 -69.92 72.01
N LEU A 5 40.54 -69.47 73.25
CA LEU A 5 39.27 -68.95 73.77
C LEU A 5 38.95 -67.55 73.22
N LEU A 6 39.95 -66.69 73.04
CA LEU A 6 39.75 -65.35 72.49
C LEU A 6 39.35 -65.37 71.01
N ASP A 7 39.98 -66.25 70.22
CA ASP A 7 39.68 -66.40 68.79
C ASP A 7 38.30 -67.04 68.52
N THR A 8 37.84 -67.93 69.41
CA THR A 8 36.50 -68.52 69.32
C THR A 8 35.40 -67.53 69.74
N LEU A 9 35.64 -66.69 70.75
CA LEU A 9 34.72 -65.61 71.12
C LEU A 9 34.62 -64.52 70.05
N LEU A 10 35.74 -64.14 69.41
CA LEU A 10 35.75 -63.13 68.34
C LEU A 10 34.99 -63.62 67.10
N LYS A 11 35.17 -64.90 66.72
CA LYS A 11 34.43 -65.53 65.61
C LYS A 11 32.94 -65.65 65.90
N LEU A 12 32.56 -65.92 67.15
CA LEU A 12 31.16 -65.98 67.56
C LEU A 12 30.51 -64.58 67.53
N GLN A 13 31.22 -63.53 67.97
CA GLN A 13 30.73 -62.15 67.87
C GLN A 13 30.61 -61.67 66.42
N LEU A 14 31.55 -62.02 65.53
CA LEU A 14 31.46 -61.72 64.10
C LEU A 14 30.29 -62.42 63.41
N LEU A 15 29.98 -63.67 63.80
CA LEU A 15 28.82 -64.41 63.29
C LEU A 15 27.48 -63.83 63.77
N ILE A 16 27.42 -63.32 65.00
CA ILE A 16 26.22 -62.66 65.54
C ILE A 16 26.01 -61.29 64.88
N ILE A 17 27.08 -60.53 64.63
CA ILE A 17 27.03 -59.25 63.91
C ILE A 17 26.66 -59.46 62.42
N ALA A 18 27.22 -60.46 61.77
CA ALA A 18 26.85 -60.82 60.38
C ALA A 18 25.40 -61.34 60.29
N GLY A 19 24.95 -62.13 61.27
CA GLY A 19 23.56 -62.59 61.35
C GLY A 19 22.58 -61.44 61.57
N THR A 20 22.89 -60.48 62.46
CA THR A 20 22.03 -59.31 62.70
C THR A 20 22.01 -58.29 61.55
N LEU A 21 23.07 -58.23 60.73
CA LEU A 21 23.09 -57.44 59.49
C LEU A 21 22.30 -58.12 58.34
N LEU A 22 22.16 -59.44 58.34
CA LEU A 22 21.42 -60.20 57.33
C LEU A 22 19.90 -60.30 57.61
N PHE A 23 19.45 -60.01 58.84
CA PHE A 23 18.01 -59.99 59.22
C PHE A 23 17.36 -58.61 59.15
N ARG A 24 18.02 -57.58 58.61
CA ARG A 24 17.30 -56.39 58.15
C ARG A 24 16.65 -56.71 56.82
N GLY A 25 15.49 -57.35 56.88
CA GLY A 25 14.59 -57.41 55.74
C GLY A 25 14.41 -56.00 55.22
N VAL A 26 14.83 -55.77 53.99
CA VAL A 26 14.50 -54.55 53.26
C VAL A 26 12.98 -54.62 53.07
N SER A 27 12.23 -53.98 53.96
CA SER A 27 10.81 -53.70 53.70
C SER A 27 10.77 -52.75 52.52
N TYR A 28 10.47 -53.29 51.34
CA TYR A 28 10.07 -52.47 50.19
C TYR A 28 8.64 -52.03 50.48
N SER A 29 8.46 -50.80 50.97
CA SER A 29 7.14 -50.19 50.96
C SER A 29 6.83 -49.68 49.56
N LEU A 30 5.62 -49.99 49.09
CA LEU A 30 5.14 -49.52 47.81
C LEU A 30 4.68 -48.06 47.99
N GLU A 31 5.21 -47.16 47.18
CA GLU A 31 4.79 -45.75 47.17
C GLU A 31 3.96 -45.47 45.93
N CYS A 32 2.84 -44.77 46.06
CA CYS A 32 1.96 -44.43 44.93
C CYS A 32 1.67 -42.94 44.90
N TYR A 33 1.49 -42.38 43.69
CA TYR A 33 0.88 -41.06 43.60
C TYR A 33 -0.56 -41.13 44.12
N ALA A 34 -0.93 -40.15 44.95
CA ALA A 34 -2.22 -40.03 45.59
C ALA A 34 -2.84 -38.68 45.28
N CYS A 35 -3.96 -38.67 44.57
CA CYS A 35 -4.68 -37.42 44.26
C CYS A 35 -6.09 -37.71 43.74
N ASP A 36 -6.96 -36.70 43.81
CA ASP A 36 -8.28 -36.67 43.18
C ASP A 36 -8.39 -35.42 42.29
N SER A 37 -8.76 -35.61 41.01
CA SER A 37 -8.91 -34.49 40.08
C SER A 37 -10.10 -33.57 40.37
N ALA A 38 -10.97 -33.92 41.32
CA ALA A 38 -11.97 -33.02 41.87
C ALA A 38 -11.35 -31.90 42.71
N GLU A 39 -10.25 -32.20 43.40
CA GLU A 39 -9.55 -31.29 44.30
C GLU A 39 -8.37 -30.62 43.60
N ASP A 40 -7.63 -31.40 42.80
CA ASP A 40 -6.47 -30.93 42.04
C ASP A 40 -6.52 -31.40 40.57
N PRO A 41 -6.81 -30.51 39.61
CA PRO A 41 -6.86 -30.88 38.19
C PRO A 41 -5.51 -31.36 37.63
N GLU A 42 -4.38 -31.09 38.30
CA GLU A 42 -3.07 -31.63 37.89
C GLU A 42 -3.02 -33.16 38.01
N CYS A 43 -3.83 -33.76 38.89
CA CYS A 43 -3.99 -35.21 39.02
C CYS A 43 -4.33 -35.91 37.69
N ALA A 44 -5.13 -35.23 36.86
CA ALA A 44 -5.53 -35.67 35.53
C ALA A 44 -4.60 -35.16 34.43
N THR A 45 -4.14 -33.91 34.51
CA THR A 45 -3.50 -33.20 33.40
C THR A 45 -1.97 -33.26 33.40
N ARG A 46 -1.33 -33.39 34.56
CA ARG A 46 0.14 -33.41 34.71
C ARG A 46 0.60 -34.49 35.68
N PRO A 47 0.32 -35.77 35.39
CA PRO A 47 0.67 -36.82 36.30
C PRO A 47 2.21 -36.95 36.42
N GLY A 48 2.69 -36.97 37.66
CA GLY A 48 4.13 -37.09 37.99
C GLY A 48 4.88 -35.76 38.20
N GLN A 49 4.25 -34.60 38.02
CA GLN A 49 4.78 -33.31 38.48
C GLN A 49 4.03 -32.89 39.74
N GLN A 50 4.75 -32.81 40.88
CA GLN A 50 4.25 -32.21 42.12
C GLN A 50 2.96 -32.83 42.72
N LEU A 51 2.63 -34.08 42.36
CA LEU A 51 1.53 -34.81 43.01
C LEU A 51 1.97 -35.36 44.36
N GLU A 52 1.04 -35.41 45.31
CA GLU A 52 1.27 -36.05 46.60
C GLU A 52 1.56 -37.55 46.43
N VAL A 53 2.41 -38.08 47.31
CA VAL A 53 2.81 -39.48 47.35
C VAL A 53 2.35 -40.06 48.67
N GLU A 54 1.76 -41.25 48.60
CA GLU A 54 1.40 -42.04 49.77
C GLU A 54 2.19 -43.35 49.85
N GLU A 55 2.37 -43.86 51.06
CA GLU A 55 2.97 -45.15 51.33
C GLU A 55 1.88 -46.21 51.57
N CYS A 56 1.86 -47.27 50.76
CA CYS A 56 0.86 -48.33 50.86
C CYS A 56 1.17 -49.27 52.02
N SER A 57 0.16 -49.53 52.86
CA SER A 57 0.32 -50.33 54.08
C SER A 57 0.27 -51.85 53.83
N GLY A 58 -0.30 -52.28 52.70
CA GLY A 58 -0.51 -53.69 52.39
C GLY A 58 0.70 -54.32 51.68
N ALA A 59 1.15 -55.50 52.16
CA ALA A 59 2.20 -56.27 51.49
C ALA A 59 1.82 -56.77 50.08
N THR A 60 0.53 -56.71 49.73
CA THR A 60 -0.03 -57.08 48.42
C THR A 60 -0.76 -55.92 47.76
N ASP A 61 -0.55 -54.70 48.25
CA ASP A 61 -1.18 -53.50 47.70
C ASP A 61 -0.64 -53.20 46.30
N LEU A 62 -1.41 -52.42 45.54
CA LEU A 62 -1.08 -52.01 44.17
C LEU A 62 -1.34 -50.52 44.04
N CYS A 63 -0.54 -49.83 43.23
CA CYS A 63 -0.92 -48.49 42.81
C CYS A 63 -2.03 -48.60 41.78
N VAL A 64 -3.07 -47.79 41.93
CA VAL A 64 -4.19 -47.72 40.99
C VAL A 64 -4.33 -46.32 40.42
N THR A 65 -4.80 -46.25 39.17
CA THR A 65 -5.39 -45.06 38.56
C THR A 65 -6.76 -45.44 38.06
N SER A 66 -7.79 -44.70 38.47
CA SER A 66 -9.17 -45.02 38.15
C SER A 66 -9.92 -43.78 37.69
N ILE A 67 -10.98 -43.99 36.92
CA ILE A 67 -11.89 -42.91 36.52
C ILE A 67 -13.26 -43.15 37.12
N THR A 68 -13.73 -42.18 37.88
CA THR A 68 -15.07 -42.20 38.48
C THR A 68 -15.78 -40.91 38.08
N ALA A 69 -16.90 -41.02 37.36
CA ALA A 69 -17.66 -39.87 36.85
C ALA A 69 -16.79 -38.85 36.07
N GLY A 70 -15.85 -39.34 35.26
CA GLY A 70 -14.91 -38.52 34.47
C GLY A 70 -13.72 -37.97 35.26
N LEU A 71 -13.69 -38.12 36.58
CA LEU A 71 -12.62 -37.65 37.45
C LEU A 71 -11.56 -38.74 37.66
N THR A 72 -10.29 -38.33 37.71
CA THR A 72 -9.13 -39.22 37.87
C THR A 72 -8.77 -39.34 39.33
N ARG A 73 -8.65 -40.57 39.82
CA ARG A 73 -8.17 -40.87 41.17
C ARG A 73 -6.96 -41.76 41.13
N ARG A 74 -5.94 -41.40 41.90
CA ARG A 74 -4.69 -42.14 42.05
C ARG A 74 -4.46 -42.47 43.52
N GLY A 75 -3.90 -43.64 43.79
CA GLY A 75 -3.53 -44.04 45.15
C GLY A 75 -3.29 -45.53 45.29
N CYS A 76 -3.18 -46.00 46.52
CA CYS A 76 -3.12 -47.42 46.87
C CYS A 76 -4.49 -48.09 46.73
N LEU A 77 -4.52 -49.30 46.16
CA LEU A 77 -5.74 -50.09 45.95
C LEU A 77 -6.49 -50.29 47.26
N GLY A 78 -5.80 -50.71 48.32
CA GLY A 78 -6.42 -50.99 49.62
C GLY A 78 -7.08 -49.76 50.27
N ARG A 79 -6.59 -48.56 49.95
CA ARG A 79 -7.12 -47.30 50.47
C ARG A 79 -8.31 -46.79 49.65
N LEU A 80 -8.17 -46.77 48.32
CA LEU A 80 -9.22 -46.28 47.42
C LEU A 80 -10.38 -47.26 47.27
N TYR A 81 -10.08 -48.56 47.30
CA TYR A 81 -11.03 -49.66 47.12
C TYR A 81 -10.82 -50.72 48.20
N PRO A 82 -11.36 -50.51 49.43
CA PRO A 82 -11.16 -51.45 50.55
C PRO A 82 -11.67 -52.87 50.29
N ASN A 83 -12.57 -53.05 49.31
CA ASN A 83 -13.04 -54.35 48.83
C ASN A 83 -12.05 -55.05 47.88
N GLY A 84 -10.92 -54.43 47.55
CA GLY A 84 -9.91 -54.91 46.61
C GLY A 84 -10.35 -54.87 45.16
N TYR A 85 -11.52 -54.28 44.84
CA TYR A 85 -12.09 -54.30 43.50
C TYR A 85 -12.16 -52.89 42.90
N CYS A 86 -11.31 -52.65 41.91
CA CYS A 86 -11.31 -51.43 41.10
C CYS A 86 -12.09 -51.67 39.80
N ALA A 87 -13.27 -51.07 39.67
CA ALA A 87 -14.09 -51.20 38.46
C ALA A 87 -13.48 -50.42 37.29
N ALA A 88 -13.56 -50.97 36.08
CA ALA A 88 -13.10 -50.28 34.86
C ALA A 88 -13.91 -48.98 34.60
N PRO A 89 -13.27 -47.89 34.10
CA PRO A 89 -11.88 -47.79 33.66
C PRO A 89 -10.91 -47.64 34.85
N CYS A 90 -10.02 -48.62 35.01
CA CYS A 90 -9.02 -48.65 36.06
C CYS A 90 -7.77 -49.41 35.60
N ASP A 91 -6.60 -48.85 35.90
CA ASP A 91 -5.30 -49.48 35.69
C ASP A 91 -4.59 -49.68 37.03
N SER A 92 -3.79 -50.74 37.14
CA SER A 92 -3.06 -51.07 38.35
C SER A 92 -1.65 -51.58 38.07
N CYS A 93 -0.73 -51.27 38.97
CA CYS A 93 0.69 -51.63 38.82
C CYS A 93 1.35 -51.83 40.20
N ASN A 94 2.46 -52.58 40.23
CA ASN A 94 3.05 -53.12 41.45
C ASN A 94 4.47 -52.60 41.77
N THR A 95 4.89 -51.50 41.13
CA THR A 95 6.17 -50.85 41.39
C THR A 95 5.96 -49.44 41.92
N SER A 96 6.87 -48.92 42.75
CA SER A 96 6.70 -47.59 43.33
C SER A 96 6.59 -46.50 42.24
N LEU A 97 5.64 -45.58 42.42
CA LEU A 97 5.36 -44.42 41.57
C LEU A 97 5.01 -44.78 40.12
N CYS A 98 4.50 -46.00 39.88
CA CYS A 98 4.16 -46.49 38.55
C CYS A 98 2.90 -45.85 37.96
N ASN A 99 1.98 -45.39 38.80
CA ASN A 99 0.72 -44.75 38.43
C ASN A 99 0.91 -43.27 38.03
N ARG A 100 1.95 -42.96 37.23
CA ARG A 100 2.36 -41.60 36.84
C ARG A 100 1.97 -41.19 35.42
N HIS A 101 1.34 -42.09 34.66
CA HIS A 101 1.02 -41.85 33.27
C HIS A 101 -0.38 -41.23 33.13
N VAL A 102 -0.63 -40.52 32.02
CA VAL A 102 -1.98 -40.03 31.68
C VAL A 102 -2.89 -41.23 31.45
N PHE A 103 -4.02 -41.25 32.16
CA PHE A 103 -4.99 -42.33 32.11
C PHE A 103 -6.38 -41.77 31.74
N PRO A 104 -7.09 -42.40 30.79
CA PRO A 104 -6.65 -43.53 29.97
C PRO A 104 -5.63 -43.04 28.91
N THR A 105 -4.95 -43.96 28.23
CA THR A 105 -3.84 -43.59 27.32
C THR A 105 -4.28 -42.77 26.11
N ASP A 106 -5.53 -42.93 25.69
CA ASP A 106 -6.19 -42.25 24.57
C ASP A 106 -6.92 -40.96 24.99
N ARG A 107 -6.75 -40.52 26.23
CA ARG A 107 -7.35 -39.27 26.73
C ARG A 107 -7.01 -38.07 25.85
N LEU A 108 -8.06 -37.41 25.36
CA LEU A 108 -7.97 -36.25 24.47
C LEU A 108 -7.10 -35.15 25.09
N ARG A 109 -6.23 -34.56 24.26
CA ARG A 109 -5.38 -33.42 24.61
C ARG A 109 -5.77 -32.22 23.78
N CYS A 110 -6.04 -31.11 24.46
CA CYS A 110 -6.42 -29.86 23.83
C CYS A 110 -5.49 -28.75 24.30
N TYR A 111 -5.31 -27.72 23.47
CA TYR A 111 -4.77 -26.46 23.97
C TYR A 111 -5.77 -25.87 24.97
N GLN A 112 -5.33 -25.60 26.20
CA GLN A 112 -6.16 -25.11 27.29
C GLN A 112 -5.60 -23.80 27.82
N CYS A 113 -6.27 -22.69 27.53
CA CYS A 113 -5.83 -21.35 27.97
C CYS A 113 -6.92 -20.29 27.73
N SER A 114 -6.76 -19.09 28.31
CA SER A 114 -7.59 -17.91 28.02
C SER A 114 -6.77 -16.62 27.85
N GLY A 115 -7.32 -15.66 27.09
CA GLY A 115 -6.75 -14.32 26.90
C GLY A 115 -6.01 -14.12 25.58
N SER A 116 -5.14 -13.11 25.52
CA SER A 116 -4.39 -12.74 24.31
C SER A 116 -3.28 -13.73 23.96
N THR A 117 -2.74 -14.40 24.97
CA THR A 117 -1.72 -15.46 24.84
C THR A 117 -2.25 -16.72 24.16
N CYS A 118 -3.57 -16.84 23.97
CA CYS A 118 -4.24 -17.97 23.34
C CYS A 118 -4.56 -17.78 21.86
N ILE A 119 -4.27 -16.60 21.31
CA ILE A 119 -4.50 -16.30 19.90
C ILE A 119 -3.63 -17.22 19.04
N ASP A 120 -2.34 -17.28 19.35
CA ASP A 120 -1.36 -18.17 18.74
C ASP A 120 -0.77 -19.14 19.79
N VAL A 121 -0.98 -20.43 19.56
CA VAL A 121 -0.48 -21.52 20.40
C VAL A 121 0.54 -22.41 19.70
N ALA A 122 0.94 -22.09 18.47
CA ALA A 122 1.82 -22.94 17.64
C ALA A 122 3.15 -23.26 18.33
N ASN A 123 3.70 -22.30 19.07
CA ASN A 123 4.97 -22.43 19.80
C ASN A 123 4.78 -22.64 21.31
N ARG A 124 3.61 -23.13 21.75
CA ARG A 124 3.25 -23.28 23.17
C ARG A 124 2.84 -24.71 23.54
N PRO A 125 3.73 -25.71 23.39
CA PRO A 125 3.41 -27.10 23.68
C PRO A 125 2.99 -27.34 25.15
N GLU A 126 3.41 -26.47 26.07
CA GLU A 126 3.04 -26.51 27.49
C GLU A 126 1.54 -26.28 27.76
N LEU A 127 0.82 -25.70 26.79
CA LEU A 127 -0.63 -25.49 26.86
C LEU A 127 -1.43 -26.68 26.34
N LEU A 128 -0.78 -27.64 25.66
CA LEU A 128 -1.43 -28.85 25.15
C LEU A 128 -1.55 -29.89 26.28
N LEU A 129 -2.66 -29.83 27.00
CA LEU A 129 -2.91 -30.61 28.21
C LEU A 129 -4.02 -31.65 28.00
N PRO A 130 -3.96 -32.82 28.67
CA PRO A 130 -5.10 -33.74 28.74
C PRO A 130 -6.35 -33.04 29.29
N CYS A 131 -7.53 -33.41 28.80
CA CYS A 131 -8.78 -32.84 29.31
C CYS A 131 -9.01 -33.24 30.79
N PRO A 132 -9.21 -32.28 31.72
CA PRO A 132 -9.36 -32.58 33.15
C PRO A 132 -10.50 -33.54 33.49
N VAL A 133 -11.61 -33.47 32.76
CA VAL A 133 -12.69 -34.45 32.81
C VAL A 133 -12.53 -35.42 31.64
N TYR A 134 -12.52 -36.72 31.92
CA TYR A 134 -12.51 -37.75 30.88
C TYR A 134 -13.91 -38.02 30.35
N ASN A 135 -14.06 -37.91 29.04
CA ASN A 135 -15.21 -38.38 28.27
C ASN A 135 -14.69 -38.91 26.92
N GLU A 136 -15.16 -40.08 26.50
CA GLU A 136 -14.78 -40.71 25.23
C GLU A 136 -15.21 -39.86 24.02
N ASP A 137 -16.32 -39.13 24.15
CA ASP A 137 -16.88 -38.25 23.13
C ASP A 137 -16.47 -36.77 23.33
N ASP A 138 -15.41 -36.50 24.12
CA ASP A 138 -14.97 -35.13 24.36
C ASP A 138 -14.43 -34.47 23.08
N ARG A 139 -14.49 -33.14 23.04
CA ARG A 139 -14.00 -32.34 21.91
C ARG A 139 -13.20 -31.16 22.42
N CYS A 140 -12.15 -30.81 21.69
CA CYS A 140 -11.49 -29.53 21.89
C CYS A 140 -12.37 -28.43 21.33
N TYR A 141 -12.39 -27.27 21.97
CA TYR A 141 -13.03 -26.08 21.44
C TYR A 141 -12.06 -24.90 21.34
N THR A 142 -12.39 -23.98 20.45
CA THR A 142 -11.83 -22.63 20.34
C THR A 142 -12.98 -21.64 20.35
N ASN A 143 -13.02 -20.75 21.33
CA ASN A 143 -14.01 -19.69 21.48
C ASN A 143 -13.32 -18.33 21.35
N ILE A 144 -13.78 -17.50 20.42
CA ILE A 144 -13.21 -16.18 20.15
C ILE A 144 -14.16 -15.15 20.72
N LEU A 145 -13.82 -14.61 21.89
CA LEU A 145 -14.64 -13.62 22.57
C LEU A 145 -14.43 -12.23 21.96
N HIS A 146 -13.17 -11.88 21.69
CA HIS A 146 -12.74 -10.61 21.11
C HIS A 146 -11.42 -10.78 20.36
N LEU A 147 -11.03 -9.74 19.61
CA LEU A 147 -9.74 -9.63 18.88
C LEU A 147 -8.50 -9.90 19.75
N SER A 148 -8.61 -9.68 21.06
CA SER A 148 -7.53 -9.85 22.03
C SER A 148 -7.82 -10.97 23.04
N ASN A 149 -8.92 -11.70 22.88
CA ASN A 149 -9.36 -12.69 23.86
C ASN A 149 -9.89 -13.95 23.17
N THR A 150 -9.05 -14.99 23.19
CA THR A 150 -9.40 -16.34 22.75
C THR A 150 -9.40 -17.25 23.97
N MET A 151 -10.38 -18.15 24.04
CA MET A 151 -10.44 -19.21 25.03
C MET A 151 -10.40 -20.56 24.32
N ARG A 152 -9.54 -21.45 24.79
CA ARG A 152 -9.40 -22.81 24.28
C ARG A 152 -9.54 -23.80 25.43
N GLY A 153 -10.17 -24.94 25.16
CA GLY A 153 -10.43 -25.91 26.21
C GLY A 153 -11.03 -27.20 25.72
N CYS A 154 -11.55 -27.97 26.67
CA CYS A 154 -12.26 -29.22 26.46
C CYS A 154 -13.75 -29.02 26.74
N GLU A 155 -14.60 -29.53 25.84
CA GLU A 155 -16.03 -29.27 25.85
C GLU A 155 -16.70 -29.66 27.17
N HIS A 156 -16.36 -30.84 27.73
CA HIS A 156 -16.97 -31.33 28.96
C HIS A 156 -16.33 -30.79 30.25
N THR A 157 -15.26 -30.00 30.13
CA THR A 157 -14.55 -29.46 31.29
C THR A 157 -14.88 -27.98 31.52
N ASN A 158 -14.62 -27.14 30.51
CA ASN A 158 -14.53 -25.70 30.71
C ASN A 158 -15.21 -24.88 29.61
N LEU A 159 -16.15 -25.50 28.88
CA LEU A 159 -16.94 -24.78 27.89
C LEU A 159 -17.79 -23.69 28.57
N PRO A 160 -17.59 -22.40 28.24
CA PRO A 160 -18.38 -21.33 28.82
C PRO A 160 -19.80 -21.30 28.21
N ASP A 161 -20.81 -20.95 29.01
CA ASP A 161 -22.20 -20.78 28.56
C ASP A 161 -22.34 -19.75 27.43
N THR A 162 -21.40 -18.80 27.36
CA THR A 162 -21.29 -17.75 26.34
C THR A 162 -20.64 -18.23 25.04
N CYS A 163 -20.71 -19.53 24.74
CA CYS A 163 -20.23 -20.13 23.50
C CYS A 163 -21.37 -20.39 22.47
N PRO A 164 -22.15 -19.38 22.00
CA PRO A 164 -23.10 -19.59 20.92
C PRO A 164 -22.45 -19.38 19.55
N HIS A 165 -22.72 -20.30 18.62
CA HIS A 165 -22.53 -20.25 17.16
C HIS A 165 -21.12 -20.05 16.55
N VAL A 166 -20.10 -19.54 17.26
CA VAL A 166 -18.72 -19.35 16.74
C VAL A 166 -17.68 -20.05 17.61
N CYS A 167 -18.01 -21.26 18.07
CA CYS A 167 -17.03 -22.12 18.72
C CYS A 167 -16.64 -23.25 17.78
N LEU A 168 -15.39 -23.23 17.33
CA LEU A 168 -14.84 -24.27 16.49
C LEU A 168 -14.52 -25.48 17.36
N LYS A 169 -15.08 -26.63 17.01
CA LYS A 169 -14.91 -27.88 17.75
C LYS A 169 -14.24 -28.92 16.87
N CYS A 170 -13.39 -29.74 17.48
CA CYS A 170 -12.66 -30.79 16.80
C CYS A 170 -12.32 -31.91 17.80
N ASN A 171 -12.07 -33.13 17.31
CA ASN A 171 -12.05 -34.36 18.11
C ASN A 171 -10.73 -35.14 17.98
N TYR A 172 -9.60 -34.46 17.79
CA TYR A 172 -8.27 -35.08 17.78
C TYR A 172 -7.27 -34.26 18.58
N ASN A 173 -6.17 -34.89 19.01
CA ASN A 173 -5.18 -34.25 19.88
C ASN A 173 -4.61 -32.97 19.23
N GLY A 174 -4.68 -31.85 19.96
CA GLY A 174 -4.11 -30.57 19.54
C GLY A 174 -4.81 -29.91 18.33
N CYS A 175 -6.02 -30.36 17.98
CA CYS A 175 -6.76 -29.86 16.83
C CYS A 175 -7.14 -28.38 16.93
N ASN A 176 -7.28 -27.87 18.14
CA ASN A 176 -7.58 -26.47 18.41
C ASN A 176 -6.31 -25.60 18.43
N SER A 177 -5.42 -25.76 17.44
CA SER A 177 -4.15 -25.02 17.32
C SER A 177 -4.18 -23.87 16.32
N GLU A 178 -5.23 -23.78 15.50
CA GLU A 178 -5.34 -22.75 14.45
C GLU A 178 -5.32 -21.34 15.03
N LEU A 179 -4.65 -20.43 14.31
CA LEU A 179 -4.57 -19.01 14.66
C LEU A 179 -5.98 -18.38 14.62
N THR A 180 -6.42 -17.78 15.73
CA THR A 180 -7.79 -17.26 15.82
C THR A 180 -7.98 -15.86 15.28
N VAL A 181 -6.90 -15.10 15.12
CA VAL A 181 -6.93 -13.75 14.56
C VAL A 181 -5.84 -13.66 13.52
N THR A 182 -6.25 -13.52 12.27
CA THR A 182 -5.34 -13.26 11.14
C THR A 182 -5.36 -11.77 10.82
N GLU A 183 -4.32 -11.29 10.16
CA GLU A 183 -4.26 -9.94 9.65
C GLU A 183 -4.33 -10.00 8.13
N SER A 184 -5.22 -9.21 7.53
CA SER A 184 -5.22 -9.00 6.08
C SER A 184 -4.94 -7.53 5.78
N ARG A 185 -3.97 -7.28 4.90
CA ARG A 185 -3.56 -5.92 4.54
C ARG A 185 -4.32 -5.45 3.32
N CYS A 186 -4.80 -4.22 3.34
CA CYS A 186 -5.47 -3.60 2.21
C CYS A 186 -4.83 -2.28 1.85
N LEU A 187 -4.94 -1.90 0.58
CA LEU A 187 -4.59 -0.57 0.10
C LEU A 187 -5.58 0.46 0.67
N GLN A 188 -5.08 1.56 1.23
CA GLN A 188 -5.89 2.68 1.71
C GLN A 188 -5.48 3.99 1.04
N CYS A 189 -6.42 4.55 0.27
CA CYS A 189 -6.20 5.80 -0.46
C CYS A 189 -7.52 6.42 -0.91
N THR A 190 -7.45 7.68 -1.32
CA THR A 190 -8.59 8.40 -1.91
C THR A 190 -8.10 9.28 -3.04
N HIS A 191 -8.77 9.21 -4.18
CA HIS A 191 -8.60 10.07 -5.34
C HIS A 191 -9.88 10.89 -5.55
N MET A 192 -9.75 12.18 -5.80
CA MET A 192 -10.86 13.07 -6.19
C MET A 192 -10.39 14.21 -7.08
N ARG A 193 -11.28 14.78 -7.90
CA ARG A 193 -10.95 15.86 -8.86
C ARG A 193 -10.19 17.06 -8.26
N LEU A 194 -10.57 17.47 -7.04
CA LEU A 194 -9.98 18.64 -6.36
C LEU A 194 -8.70 18.30 -5.57
N SER A 195 -8.43 17.02 -5.35
CA SER A 195 -7.22 16.51 -4.70
C SER A 195 -6.82 15.22 -5.40
N PRO A 196 -6.24 15.32 -6.61
CA PRO A 196 -5.92 14.16 -7.41
C PRO A 196 -4.85 13.32 -6.70
N ASN A 197 -5.19 12.06 -6.42
CA ASN A 197 -4.24 11.06 -5.97
C ASN A 197 -4.07 10.06 -7.11
N PRO A 198 -3.11 10.27 -8.03
CA PRO A 198 -2.88 9.34 -9.13
C PRO A 198 -2.49 7.95 -8.62
N ASP A 199 -2.00 7.86 -7.39
CA ASP A 199 -1.45 6.63 -6.83
C ASP A 199 -2.55 5.67 -6.35
N CYS A 200 -3.68 6.24 -5.96
CA CYS A 200 -4.87 5.47 -5.63
C CYS A 200 -5.56 4.84 -6.85
N LEU A 201 -5.36 5.41 -8.03
CA LEU A 201 -5.94 4.92 -9.27
C LEU A 201 -5.19 3.68 -9.81
N ARG A 202 -3.97 3.39 -9.33
CA ARG A 202 -3.09 2.34 -9.86
C ARG A 202 -2.78 1.26 -8.83
N GLU A 203 -2.15 0.19 -9.32
CA GLU A 203 -1.62 -0.92 -8.52
C GLU A 203 -0.35 -0.55 -7.76
N GLN A 204 -0.06 -1.33 -6.73
CA GLN A 204 1.25 -1.44 -6.10
C GLN A 204 1.76 -2.86 -6.28
N ALA A 205 2.76 -3.06 -7.13
CA ALA A 205 3.41 -4.37 -7.24
C ALA A 205 4.44 -4.56 -6.12
N LEU A 206 4.37 -5.71 -5.45
CA LEU A 206 5.43 -6.23 -4.60
C LEU A 206 6.55 -6.79 -5.49
N ILE A 207 7.77 -6.40 -5.18
CA ILE A 207 9.01 -6.89 -5.80
C ILE A 207 9.21 -8.33 -5.32
N ASN A 208 9.12 -9.33 -6.21
CA ASN A 208 10.07 -10.46 -6.34
C ASN A 208 9.73 -11.37 -7.54
N ASP A 209 10.78 -11.65 -8.29
CA ASP A 209 11.01 -12.57 -9.42
C ASP A 209 9.84 -13.27 -10.13
N ASP A 210 9.78 -12.94 -11.42
CA ASP A 210 9.24 -13.65 -12.58
C ASP A 210 7.73 -13.59 -12.85
N GLU A 211 7.43 -13.06 -14.05
CA GLU A 211 6.14 -12.93 -14.74
C GLU A 211 5.10 -11.88 -14.26
N THR A 212 5.41 -10.63 -14.59
CA THR A 212 4.53 -9.55 -15.11
C THR A 212 3.19 -9.22 -14.44
N VAL A 213 3.14 -8.13 -13.65
CA VAL A 213 2.04 -7.14 -13.69
C VAL A 213 2.62 -5.72 -13.53
N GLN A 214 2.29 -4.82 -14.48
CA GLN A 214 2.83 -3.46 -14.57
C GLN A 214 1.77 -2.40 -14.24
N CYS A 215 1.90 -1.84 -13.04
CA CYS A 215 1.43 -0.54 -12.59
C CYS A 215 2.30 -0.23 -11.33
N ALA A 216 3.35 0.59 -11.45
CA ALA A 216 4.33 0.82 -10.37
C ALA A 216 4.26 2.26 -9.82
N LEU A 217 4.38 2.39 -8.49
CA LEU A 217 4.42 3.64 -7.74
C LEU A 217 5.42 3.54 -6.58
N THR A 218 5.98 4.70 -6.20
CA THR A 218 6.88 4.86 -5.05
C THR A 218 6.10 4.79 -3.73
N ASN A 219 6.72 4.24 -2.68
CA ASN A 219 6.11 4.01 -1.35
C ASN A 219 5.65 5.28 -0.59
N GLU A 220 5.65 6.45 -1.20
CA GLU A 220 5.50 7.74 -0.51
C GLU A 220 4.06 8.24 -0.37
N THR A 221 3.11 7.73 -1.17
CA THR A 221 1.77 8.35 -1.32
C THR A 221 0.58 7.47 -1.01
N VAL A 222 0.78 6.16 -0.80
CA VAL A 222 -0.30 5.23 -0.48
C VAL A 222 -0.11 4.67 0.91
N THR A 223 -1.18 4.76 1.71
CA THR A 223 -1.25 4.19 3.05
C THR A 223 -1.80 2.78 3.01
N GLN A 224 -1.42 1.94 3.97
CA GLN A 224 -1.99 0.61 4.14
C GLN A 224 -2.89 0.59 5.38
N CYS A 225 -3.93 -0.22 5.35
CA CYS A 225 -4.72 -0.56 6.52
C CYS A 225 -4.70 -2.06 6.76
N VAL A 226 -4.99 -2.47 7.99
CA VAL A 226 -4.98 -3.87 8.41
C VAL A 226 -6.36 -4.21 8.95
N ASN A 227 -7.04 -5.16 8.30
CA ASN A 227 -8.17 -5.84 8.93
C ASN A 227 -7.62 -6.90 9.87
N LYS A 228 -8.16 -6.93 11.08
CA LYS A 228 -7.97 -8.06 11.99
C LYS A 228 -9.15 -8.99 11.82
N VAL A 229 -8.90 -10.12 11.16
CA VAL A 229 -9.90 -11.11 10.78
C VAL A 229 -9.99 -12.17 11.85
N MET A 230 -11.11 -12.22 12.56
CA MET A 230 -11.37 -13.34 13.47
C MET A 230 -11.63 -14.61 12.65
N LEU A 231 -11.16 -15.76 13.14
CA LEU A 231 -11.42 -17.04 12.51
C LEU A 231 -12.95 -17.28 12.43
N GLY A 232 -13.44 -17.53 11.22
CA GLY A 232 -14.87 -17.64 10.91
C GLY A 232 -15.56 -16.32 10.52
N HIS A 233 -14.89 -15.17 10.65
CA HIS A 233 -15.35 -13.88 10.13
C HIS A 233 -14.74 -13.58 8.75
N ARG A 234 -15.29 -12.57 8.06
CA ARG A 234 -15.00 -12.24 6.65
C ARG A 234 -14.81 -10.75 6.44
N GLU A 235 -13.79 -10.18 7.04
CA GLU A 235 -13.31 -8.83 6.74
C GLU A 235 -12.69 -8.83 5.33
N GLN A 236 -12.88 -7.72 4.63
CA GLN A 236 -12.60 -7.58 3.20
C GLN A 236 -11.84 -6.30 2.92
N CYS A 237 -11.10 -6.27 1.84
CA CYS A 237 -10.66 -5.01 1.27
C CYS A 237 -11.77 -4.49 0.35
N TYR A 238 -11.97 -3.18 0.31
CA TYR A 238 -12.96 -2.55 -0.57
C TYR A 238 -12.32 -1.60 -1.58
N THR A 239 -13.03 -1.39 -2.68
CA THR A 239 -12.81 -0.34 -3.68
C THR A 239 -14.17 0.26 -4.03
N HIS A 240 -14.32 1.55 -3.78
CA HIS A 240 -15.51 2.33 -4.09
C HIS A 240 -15.18 3.31 -5.22
N LEU A 241 -15.97 3.28 -6.30
CA LEU A 241 -15.84 4.16 -7.45
C LEU A 241 -17.15 4.89 -7.69
N ASN A 242 -17.12 6.22 -7.64
CA ASN A 242 -18.24 7.07 -8.04
C ASN A 242 -17.84 7.89 -9.27
N THR A 243 -18.37 7.50 -10.42
CA THR A 243 -18.10 8.14 -11.72
C THR A 243 -18.74 9.52 -11.86
N GLN A 244 -19.79 9.82 -11.09
CA GLN A 244 -20.45 11.14 -11.13
C GLN A 244 -19.63 12.19 -10.39
N THR A 245 -19.00 11.79 -9.28
CA THR A 245 -18.18 12.69 -8.45
C THR A 245 -16.68 12.55 -8.72
N GLU A 246 -16.28 11.62 -9.59
CA GLU A 246 -14.89 11.26 -9.87
C GLU A 246 -14.11 10.91 -8.60
N VAL A 247 -14.75 10.18 -7.68
CA VAL A 247 -14.15 9.74 -6.41
C VAL A 247 -13.84 8.25 -6.51
N LEU A 248 -12.57 7.90 -6.27
CA LEU A 248 -12.15 6.52 -6.02
C LEU A 248 -11.61 6.42 -4.59
N GLN A 249 -12.12 5.47 -3.82
CA GLN A 249 -11.67 5.21 -2.45
C GLN A 249 -11.38 3.72 -2.25
N ARG A 250 -10.22 3.42 -1.67
CA ARG A 250 -9.83 2.05 -1.32
C ARG A 250 -9.57 1.97 0.18
N GLY A 251 -9.84 0.82 0.79
CA GLY A 251 -9.56 0.63 2.21
C GLY A 251 -10.01 -0.71 2.76
N CYS A 252 -10.05 -0.77 4.09
CA CYS A 252 -10.41 -1.92 4.88
C CYS A 252 -11.91 -1.90 5.21
N SER A 253 -12.60 -3.04 5.14
CA SER A 253 -14.02 -3.13 5.50
C SER A 253 -14.31 -2.64 6.92
N THR A 254 -13.33 -2.78 7.82
CA THR A 254 -13.39 -2.31 9.21
C THR A 254 -13.47 -0.79 9.35
N THR A 255 -12.98 -0.04 8.37
CA THR A 255 -13.00 1.43 8.33
C THR A 255 -13.86 1.96 7.17
N MET A 256 -14.68 1.10 6.58
CA MET A 256 -15.50 1.45 5.43
C MET A 256 -16.56 2.47 5.81
N GLY A 257 -16.63 3.56 5.04
CA GLY A 257 -17.68 4.57 5.16
C GLY A 257 -19.01 4.10 4.58
N PHE A 258 -20.02 4.96 4.68
CA PHE A 258 -21.30 4.75 4.01
C PHE A 258 -21.27 5.31 2.58
N PHE A 259 -21.47 4.44 1.59
CA PHE A 259 -21.44 4.79 0.17
C PHE A 259 -22.83 4.60 -0.47
N PRO A 260 -23.69 5.64 -0.51
CA PRO A 260 -25.06 5.51 -1.04
C PRO A 260 -25.13 5.46 -2.57
N THR A 261 -24.08 5.87 -3.25
CA THR A 261 -23.99 5.97 -4.72
C THR A 261 -22.61 5.51 -5.19
N GLY A 262 -22.51 5.11 -6.45
CA GLY A 262 -21.29 4.53 -7.02
C GLY A 262 -21.26 2.99 -6.93
N GLU A 263 -20.19 2.41 -7.43
CA GLU A 263 -19.92 0.98 -7.44
C GLU A 263 -19.00 0.60 -6.28
N LEU A 264 -19.34 -0.46 -5.55
CA LEU A 264 -18.55 -0.97 -4.43
C LEU A 264 -18.13 -2.41 -4.71
N THR A 265 -16.83 -2.63 -4.86
CA THR A 265 -16.22 -3.95 -5.02
C THR A 265 -15.52 -4.36 -3.74
N GLN A 266 -15.67 -5.62 -3.33
CA GLN A 266 -15.00 -6.18 -2.16
C GLN A 266 -14.27 -7.47 -2.53
N CYS A 267 -13.13 -7.71 -1.89
CA CYS A 267 -12.28 -8.86 -2.17
C CYS A 267 -11.60 -9.41 -0.91
N TYR A 268 -11.04 -10.62 -1.04
CA TYR A 268 -10.32 -11.33 0.01
C TYR A 268 -8.84 -11.51 -0.36
N GLY A 269 -7.97 -11.47 0.64
CA GLY A 269 -6.53 -11.64 0.48
C GLY A 269 -5.75 -10.33 0.65
N ASP A 270 -4.44 -10.46 0.86
CA ASP A 270 -3.56 -9.33 1.03
C ASP A 270 -3.47 -8.50 -0.25
N TYR A 271 -3.68 -7.20 -0.11
CA TYR A 271 -3.67 -6.21 -1.18
C TYR A 271 -4.56 -6.59 -2.37
N CYS A 272 -5.63 -7.38 -2.15
CA CYS A 272 -6.52 -7.80 -3.24
C CYS A 272 -7.22 -6.62 -3.91
N ASN A 273 -7.37 -5.50 -3.20
CA ASN A 273 -7.93 -4.26 -3.70
C ASN A 273 -6.86 -3.37 -4.38
N ALA A 274 -5.78 -3.96 -4.91
CA ALA A 274 -4.72 -3.22 -5.62
C ALA A 274 -4.90 -3.21 -7.15
N GLN A 275 -5.97 -3.77 -7.71
CA GLN A 275 -6.15 -3.84 -9.17
C GLN A 275 -6.10 -2.44 -9.85
N CYS A 276 -5.43 -2.30 -10.99
CA CYS A 276 -5.40 -1.05 -11.76
C CYS A 276 -6.82 -0.65 -12.21
N GLN A 277 -7.13 0.64 -12.22
CA GLN A 277 -8.30 1.15 -12.93
C GLN A 277 -7.93 1.48 -14.38
N ASP A 278 -8.82 1.12 -15.31
CA ASP A 278 -8.70 1.50 -16.73
C ASP A 278 -8.71 3.03 -16.83
N ILE A 279 -7.63 3.65 -17.31
CA ILE A 279 -7.64 5.07 -17.67
C ILE A 279 -8.17 5.19 -19.10
N ALA A 280 -9.17 6.03 -19.33
CA ALA A 280 -9.66 6.33 -20.66
C ALA A 280 -9.12 7.70 -21.11
N CYS A 281 -8.32 7.74 -22.18
CA CYS A 281 -7.73 8.98 -22.68
C CYS A 281 -8.40 9.44 -23.96
N GLY A 282 -8.43 10.76 -24.17
CA GLY A 282 -8.82 11.33 -25.44
C GLY A 282 -7.76 11.01 -26.49
N THR A 283 -8.14 10.33 -27.56
CA THR A 283 -7.27 9.98 -28.68
C THR A 283 -7.61 10.87 -29.86
N CYS A 284 -6.63 11.62 -30.37
CA CYS A 284 -6.84 12.39 -31.58
C CYS A 284 -5.54 12.84 -32.23
N ASN A 285 -5.64 13.22 -33.50
CA ASN A 285 -4.59 13.87 -34.24
C ASN A 285 -5.19 15.08 -34.99
N SER A 286 -4.55 16.25 -34.87
CA SER A 286 -5.00 17.51 -35.48
C SER A 286 -5.01 17.52 -37.00
N THR A 287 -4.21 16.68 -37.68
CA THR A 287 -4.24 16.58 -39.16
C THR A 287 -5.45 15.82 -39.66
N SER A 288 -5.94 14.85 -38.87
CA SER A 288 -7.10 14.04 -39.23
C SER A 288 -8.40 14.55 -38.60
N ASN A 289 -8.33 15.24 -37.46
CA ASN A 289 -9.48 15.72 -36.72
C ASN A 289 -9.27 17.19 -36.26
N PRO A 290 -9.96 18.17 -36.88
CA PRO A 290 -9.84 19.57 -36.48
C PRO A 290 -10.31 19.84 -35.03
N ASN A 291 -11.20 18.99 -34.50
CA ASN A 291 -11.67 19.11 -33.12
C ASN A 291 -10.63 18.66 -32.09
N CYS A 292 -9.57 17.96 -32.51
CA CYS A 292 -8.46 17.53 -31.64
C CYS A 292 -7.88 18.70 -30.82
N ARG A 293 -7.84 19.86 -31.47
CA ARG A 293 -7.32 21.10 -30.93
C ARG A 293 -8.25 21.71 -29.89
N THR A 294 -9.54 21.74 -30.19
CA THR A 294 -10.58 22.28 -29.31
C THR A 294 -10.84 21.42 -28.07
N GLY A 295 -10.48 20.13 -28.13
CA GLY A 295 -10.84 19.19 -27.08
C GLY A 295 -12.34 18.89 -27.00
N ILE A 296 -13.12 19.24 -28.03
CA ILE A 296 -14.56 19.01 -28.08
C ILE A 296 -14.82 17.72 -28.85
N ASN A 297 -15.69 16.86 -28.31
CA ASN A 297 -16.12 15.62 -28.95
C ASN A 297 -14.95 14.73 -29.43
N LEU A 298 -13.92 14.60 -28.58
CA LEU A 298 -12.81 13.70 -28.84
C LEU A 298 -13.26 12.25 -28.68
N SER A 299 -12.74 11.35 -29.52
CA SER A 299 -12.83 9.92 -29.26
C SER A 299 -12.07 9.60 -27.99
N THR A 300 -12.72 8.87 -27.08
CA THR A 300 -12.10 8.39 -25.84
C THR A 300 -11.87 6.91 -25.98
N GLU A 301 -10.64 6.48 -25.77
CA GLU A 301 -10.27 5.07 -25.81
C GLU A 301 -9.81 4.62 -24.43
N LYS A 302 -10.24 3.43 -24.03
CA LYS A 302 -9.66 2.74 -22.87
C LYS A 302 -8.22 2.38 -23.19
N CYS A 303 -7.30 2.85 -22.37
CA CYS A 303 -5.89 2.60 -22.58
C CYS A 303 -5.52 1.15 -22.22
N ALA A 304 -4.47 0.64 -22.86
CA ALA A 304 -3.95 -0.70 -22.58
C ALA A 304 -3.37 -0.78 -21.15
N ALA A 305 -3.31 -2.00 -20.60
CA ALA A 305 -2.60 -2.29 -19.36
C ALA A 305 -1.14 -1.81 -19.46
N GLY A 306 -0.59 -1.21 -18.39
CA GLY A 306 0.74 -0.58 -18.39
C GLY A 306 0.75 0.92 -18.71
N THR A 307 -0.39 1.51 -19.10
CA THR A 307 -0.50 2.97 -19.30
C THR A 307 -0.26 3.74 -17.99
N VAL A 308 0.60 4.76 -18.04
CA VAL A 308 1.00 5.59 -16.88
C VAL A 308 0.36 6.98 -16.88
N ALA A 309 -0.12 7.48 -18.03
CA ALA A 309 -0.73 8.80 -18.15
C ALA A 309 -1.50 8.94 -19.47
N CYS A 310 -2.36 9.95 -19.56
CA CYS A 310 -2.77 10.49 -20.86
C CYS A 310 -1.79 11.56 -21.30
N TYR A 311 -1.47 11.63 -22.59
CA TYR A 311 -0.62 12.68 -23.15
C TYR A 311 -1.39 13.64 -24.06
N ALA A 312 -0.89 14.86 -24.14
CA ALA A 312 -1.16 15.82 -25.20
C ALA A 312 0.18 16.39 -25.69
N CYS A 313 0.51 16.13 -26.95
CA CYS A 313 1.78 16.51 -27.55
C CYS A 313 1.56 17.51 -28.69
N GLU A 314 2.35 18.58 -28.67
CA GLU A 314 2.38 19.61 -29.68
C GLU A 314 3.74 19.62 -30.38
N GLN A 315 3.74 19.51 -31.70
CA GLN A 315 4.92 19.52 -32.56
C GLN A 315 4.91 20.75 -33.48
N VAL A 316 6.04 21.45 -33.56
CA VAL A 316 6.21 22.62 -34.43
C VAL A 316 6.62 22.17 -35.84
N VAL A 317 5.89 22.61 -36.87
CA VAL A 317 6.21 22.30 -38.27
C VAL A 317 6.92 23.49 -38.92
N PHE A 318 8.21 23.36 -39.24
CA PHE A 318 8.95 24.37 -40.00
C PHE A 318 8.64 24.25 -41.50
N LEU A 319 7.83 25.18 -42.05
CA LEU A 319 7.61 25.29 -43.50
C LEU A 319 8.71 26.16 -44.13
N PHE A 320 9.78 25.54 -44.64
CA PHE A 320 10.73 26.22 -45.51
C PHE A 320 10.12 26.43 -46.90
N HIS A 321 9.53 27.60 -47.17
CA HIS A 321 9.20 28.00 -48.54
C HIS A 321 10.45 28.58 -49.22
N SER A 322 11.02 27.84 -50.17
CA SER A 322 12.06 28.35 -51.07
C SER A 322 11.43 29.27 -52.11
N ILE A 323 11.21 30.56 -51.77
CA ILE A 323 10.80 31.54 -52.78
C ILE A 323 12.05 32.27 -53.25
N SER A 324 12.38 32.09 -54.52
CA SER A 324 13.43 32.79 -55.24
C SER A 324 13.29 34.30 -55.12
N ASN A 325 14.30 34.96 -54.56
CA ASN A 325 14.63 36.39 -54.69
C ASN A 325 13.48 37.40 -54.46
N LEU A 326 13.04 37.54 -53.21
CA LEU A 326 12.76 38.85 -52.60
C LEU A 326 12.67 38.67 -51.08
N CYS A 327 13.48 39.40 -50.30
CA CYS A 327 13.40 39.40 -48.85
C CYS A 327 12.10 40.07 -48.39
N LEU A 328 11.04 39.28 -48.26
CA LEU A 328 9.92 39.54 -47.34
C LEU A 328 9.83 38.30 -46.45
N ASN A 329 10.44 38.39 -45.26
CA ASN A 329 10.20 37.44 -44.17
C ASN A 329 8.76 37.63 -43.66
N MET A 330 7.78 37.16 -44.43
CA MET A 330 6.43 36.90 -43.92
C MET A 330 6.53 35.62 -43.10
N TYR A 331 6.94 35.74 -41.83
CA TYR A 331 6.96 34.67 -40.87
C TYR A 331 5.51 34.33 -40.49
N ILE A 332 4.86 33.48 -41.30
CA ILE A 332 3.57 32.88 -40.93
C ILE A 332 3.87 32.00 -39.70
N PRO A 333 3.25 32.24 -38.53
CA PRO A 333 3.51 31.42 -37.35
C PRO A 333 3.18 29.96 -37.71
N PRO A 334 4.08 28.99 -37.41
CA PRO A 334 3.89 27.62 -37.84
C PRO A 334 2.63 27.06 -37.21
N ASP A 335 1.71 26.52 -38.02
CA ASP A 335 0.63 25.70 -37.48
C ASP A 335 1.25 24.50 -36.77
N THR A 336 0.94 24.36 -35.48
CA THR A 336 1.44 23.25 -34.68
C THR A 336 0.54 22.03 -34.83
N PHE A 337 1.19 20.88 -34.96
CA PHE A 337 0.56 19.58 -34.97
C PHE A 337 0.29 19.13 -33.54
N LEU A 338 -0.97 18.84 -33.21
CA LEU A 338 -1.38 18.31 -31.91
C LEU A 338 -1.80 16.85 -32.02
N ARG A 339 -1.28 15.98 -31.15
CA ARG A 339 -1.77 14.60 -30.96
C ARG A 339 -2.00 14.29 -29.48
N ARG A 340 -2.99 13.43 -29.23
CA ARG A 340 -3.41 13.02 -27.89
C ARG A 340 -3.57 11.51 -27.83
N GLY A 341 -3.28 10.91 -26.68
CA GLY A 341 -3.49 9.48 -26.47
C GLY A 341 -3.00 8.98 -25.12
N CYS A 342 -2.79 7.68 -25.04
CA CYS A 342 -2.29 6.97 -23.87
C CYS A 342 -0.75 6.92 -23.89
N ALA A 343 -0.10 7.24 -22.77
CA ALA A 343 1.33 7.10 -22.56
C ALA A 343 1.60 5.94 -21.59
N ASP A 344 2.41 4.98 -22.00
CA ASP A 344 2.95 3.92 -21.14
C ASP A 344 4.25 4.38 -20.44
N ALA A 345 4.87 3.47 -19.68
CA ALA A 345 6.10 3.77 -18.94
C ALA A 345 7.30 4.10 -19.84
N ASP A 346 7.29 3.60 -21.08
CA ASP A 346 8.35 3.79 -22.07
C ASP A 346 8.03 4.93 -23.04
N PHE A 347 6.98 5.72 -22.76
CA PHE A 347 6.58 6.83 -23.59
C PHE A 347 7.65 7.91 -23.62
N ILE A 348 8.25 8.10 -24.81
CA ILE A 348 9.26 9.13 -25.06
C ILE A 348 8.68 10.15 -26.06
N PRO A 349 8.61 11.45 -25.71
CA PRO A 349 8.25 12.50 -26.65
C PRO A 349 9.31 12.63 -27.75
N ALA A 350 8.92 12.91 -29.00
CA ALA A 350 9.85 13.11 -30.11
C ALA A 350 10.50 14.51 -30.07
N THR A 351 11.23 14.81 -29.00
CA THR A 351 11.85 16.12 -28.75
C THR A 351 12.78 16.57 -29.88
N ASP A 352 13.48 15.62 -30.51
CA ASP A 352 14.39 15.86 -31.64
C ASP A 352 13.66 16.39 -32.89
N GLN A 353 12.34 16.25 -32.94
CA GLN A 353 11.47 16.76 -34.00
C GLN A 353 10.65 17.98 -33.55
N GLY A 354 11.03 18.62 -32.44
CA GLY A 354 10.32 19.78 -31.88
C GLY A 354 8.98 19.43 -31.23
N GLU A 355 8.79 18.18 -30.81
CA GLU A 355 7.61 17.74 -30.07
C GLU A 355 7.75 18.03 -28.57
N THR A 356 6.74 18.69 -28.01
CA THR A 356 6.60 18.98 -26.58
C THR A 356 5.34 18.32 -26.07
N CYS A 357 5.49 17.44 -25.07
CA CYS A 357 4.38 16.66 -24.54
C CYS A 357 4.08 17.01 -23.10
N GLN A 358 2.80 16.98 -22.78
CA GLN A 358 2.33 17.09 -21.42
C GLN A 358 1.52 15.86 -21.04
N LEU A 359 1.74 15.41 -19.81
CA LEU A 359 1.15 14.21 -19.25
C LEU A 359 0.17 14.60 -18.15
N CYS A 360 -0.97 13.95 -18.11
CA CYS A 360 -1.96 14.11 -17.05
C CYS A 360 -2.50 12.76 -16.59
N ARG A 361 -3.00 12.75 -15.35
CA ARG A 361 -3.46 11.54 -14.64
C ARG A 361 -4.70 11.79 -13.78
N SER A 362 -5.34 12.95 -13.95
CA SER A 362 -6.32 13.47 -12.98
C SER A 362 -7.73 12.91 -13.18
N SER A 363 -8.04 12.36 -14.34
CA SER A 363 -9.37 11.84 -14.69
C SER A 363 -9.32 11.16 -16.07
N ASP A 364 -10.38 10.45 -16.42
CA ASP A 364 -10.66 10.12 -17.82
C ASP A 364 -10.69 11.40 -18.65
N ASN A 365 -10.14 11.33 -19.86
CA ASN A 365 -9.97 12.47 -20.75
C ASN A 365 -9.29 13.67 -20.08
N CYS A 366 -8.41 13.49 -19.08
CA CYS A 366 -7.68 14.62 -18.51
C CYS A 366 -6.87 15.37 -19.59
N ASN A 367 -6.47 14.66 -20.64
CA ASN A 367 -5.76 15.21 -21.79
C ASN A 367 -6.74 15.83 -22.78
N ARG A 368 -7.98 16.15 -22.41
CA ARG A 368 -8.94 16.86 -23.26
C ARG A 368 -8.48 18.29 -23.54
N TYR A 369 -7.93 18.96 -22.53
CA TYR A 369 -7.56 20.36 -22.65
C TYR A 369 -6.16 20.51 -23.25
N SER A 370 -6.00 21.46 -24.18
CA SER A 370 -4.66 21.84 -24.65
C SER A 370 -3.97 22.56 -23.52
N VAL A 371 -2.83 22.06 -23.10
CA VAL A 371 -1.98 22.71 -22.11
C VAL A 371 -1.05 23.66 -22.86
N ARG A 372 -1.68 24.68 -23.45
CA ARG A 372 -0.97 25.74 -24.15
C ARG A 372 -0.20 26.53 -23.12
N SER A 373 1.09 26.71 -23.34
CA SER A 373 1.91 27.57 -22.51
C SER A 373 2.25 28.83 -23.32
N CYS A 374 2.05 30.01 -22.77
CA CYS A 374 2.38 31.27 -23.42
C CYS A 374 3.41 32.03 -22.60
N TYR A 375 4.25 32.83 -23.28
CA TYR A 375 5.04 33.83 -22.57
C TYR A 375 4.11 34.85 -21.95
N ARG A 376 4.36 35.15 -20.68
CA ARG A 376 3.63 36.14 -19.90
C ARG A 376 4.60 37.21 -19.45
N CYS A 377 4.32 38.44 -19.84
CA CYS A 377 5.09 39.61 -19.40
C CYS A 377 4.26 40.88 -19.57
N ASN A 378 4.67 41.91 -18.84
CA ASN A 378 4.11 43.26 -18.92
C ASN A 378 5.24 44.29 -18.82
N SER A 379 5.52 45.02 -19.91
CA SER A 379 6.66 45.96 -19.96
C SER A 379 6.53 47.20 -19.06
N GLN A 380 5.48 47.28 -18.25
CA GLN A 380 5.34 48.29 -17.19
C GLN A 380 5.92 47.78 -15.85
N GLU A 381 6.07 46.47 -15.69
CA GLU A 381 6.64 45.84 -14.50
C GLU A 381 8.17 45.93 -14.54
N GLN A 382 8.78 46.19 -13.38
CA GLN A 382 10.18 46.61 -13.26
C GLN A 382 11.20 45.52 -13.65
N ASP A 383 10.73 44.27 -13.79
CA ASP A 383 11.53 43.09 -14.11
C ASP A 383 11.29 42.57 -15.55
N ASP A 384 10.43 43.23 -16.34
CA ASP A 384 9.93 42.76 -17.65
C ASP A 384 10.34 43.70 -18.82
N ASP A 385 11.51 44.34 -18.72
CA ASP A 385 12.01 45.31 -19.72
C ASP A 385 12.13 44.71 -21.15
N ASP A 386 12.40 43.41 -21.27
CA ASP A 386 12.53 42.70 -22.56
C ASP A 386 11.18 42.24 -23.15
N CYS A 387 10.04 42.57 -22.52
CA CYS A 387 8.73 42.09 -22.96
C CYS A 387 8.34 42.55 -24.38
N ALA A 388 8.81 43.73 -24.80
CA ALA A 388 8.51 44.29 -26.11
C ALA A 388 9.37 43.69 -27.24
N GLU A 389 10.65 43.47 -26.95
CA GLU A 389 11.68 43.05 -27.93
C GLU A 389 11.87 41.53 -27.97
N MET A 390 11.68 40.82 -26.85
CA MET A 390 11.88 39.37 -26.72
C MET A 390 13.28 38.92 -27.18
N ASN A 391 14.33 39.65 -26.81
CA ASN A 391 15.71 39.30 -27.12
C ASN A 391 16.19 38.06 -26.36
N LEU A 392 15.64 37.79 -25.17
CA LEU A 392 15.96 36.63 -24.34
C LEU A 392 14.69 35.88 -23.89
N PRO A 393 13.98 35.20 -24.82
CA PRO A 393 12.72 34.51 -24.51
C PRO A 393 12.85 33.42 -23.43
N SER A 394 14.04 32.84 -23.28
CA SER A 394 14.30 31.80 -22.27
C SER A 394 14.27 32.31 -20.82
N ALA A 395 14.37 33.62 -20.59
CA ALA A 395 14.30 34.22 -19.27
C ALA A 395 12.88 34.69 -18.89
N MET A 396 11.91 34.59 -19.81
CA MET A 396 10.54 35.06 -19.62
C MET A 396 9.68 34.10 -18.81
N THR A 397 8.74 34.66 -18.04
CA THR A 397 7.75 33.88 -17.30
C THR A 397 6.81 33.15 -18.27
N ILE A 398 6.49 31.89 -17.97
CA ILE A 398 5.60 31.05 -18.76
C ILE A 398 4.30 30.81 -17.97
N SER A 399 3.14 31.01 -18.60
CA SER A 399 1.83 30.67 -18.02
C SER A 399 1.14 29.55 -18.81
N ASN A 400 0.52 28.62 -18.09
CA ASN A 400 -0.35 27.62 -18.68
C ASN A 400 -1.76 28.20 -18.85
N CYS A 401 -2.26 28.19 -20.08
CA CYS A 401 -3.58 28.70 -20.42
C CYS A 401 -4.68 27.82 -19.83
N THR A 402 -5.72 28.46 -19.33
CA THR A 402 -6.83 27.80 -18.64
C THR A 402 -7.88 27.24 -19.60
N ASP A 403 -8.00 27.83 -20.80
CA ASP A 403 -8.94 27.38 -21.84
C ASP A 403 -8.19 26.64 -22.96
N PRO A 404 -8.68 25.46 -23.41
CA PRO A 404 -8.09 24.71 -24.52
C PRO A 404 -8.05 25.42 -25.87
N MET A 405 -8.90 26.42 -26.07
CA MET A 405 -9.04 27.17 -27.32
C MET A 405 -8.30 28.51 -27.28
N GLU A 406 -7.73 28.91 -26.14
CA GLU A 406 -6.99 30.16 -26.00
C GLU A 406 -5.78 30.19 -26.92
N LEU A 407 -5.58 31.29 -27.64
CA LEU A 407 -4.34 31.57 -28.39
C LEU A 407 -3.34 32.28 -27.48
N CYS A 408 -2.05 32.13 -27.79
CA CYS A 408 -1.07 33.05 -27.21
C CYS A 408 -1.21 34.40 -27.89
N VAL A 409 -1.16 35.46 -27.11
CA VAL A 409 -1.37 36.81 -27.58
C VAL A 409 -0.26 37.76 -27.14
N SER A 410 -0.07 38.80 -27.93
CA SER A 410 0.76 39.95 -27.61
C SER A 410 0.08 41.21 -28.14
N THR A 411 -0.09 42.24 -27.31
CA THR A 411 -0.64 43.53 -27.74
C THR A 411 0.18 44.69 -27.18
N VAL A 412 0.06 45.84 -27.85
CA VAL A 412 0.64 47.12 -27.44
C VAL A 412 -0.49 48.01 -26.96
N ILE A 413 -0.42 48.43 -25.70
CA ILE A 413 -1.44 49.27 -25.06
C ILE A 413 -0.91 50.70 -24.96
N SER A 414 -1.72 51.67 -25.40
CA SER A 414 -1.45 53.10 -25.22
C SER A 414 -2.48 53.71 -24.26
N ARG A 415 -2.04 54.18 -23.08
CA ARG A 415 -2.88 54.90 -22.11
C ARG A 415 -2.11 56.07 -21.50
N LEU A 416 -2.73 57.25 -21.46
CA LEU A 416 -2.18 58.43 -20.77
C LEU A 416 -0.73 58.79 -21.15
N ASN A 417 -0.36 58.65 -22.43
CA ASN A 417 0.99 58.87 -22.98
C ASN A 417 2.07 57.83 -22.59
N LEU A 418 1.67 56.69 -22.01
CA LEU A 418 2.54 55.54 -21.80
C LEU A 418 2.17 54.43 -22.80
N ILE A 419 3.17 53.89 -23.48
CA ILE A 419 3.05 52.75 -24.41
C ILE A 419 3.77 51.57 -23.77
N TYR A 420 3.06 50.48 -23.55
CA TYR A 420 3.61 49.27 -22.94
C TYR A 420 3.06 48.01 -23.63
N THR A 421 3.81 46.92 -23.55
CA THR A 421 3.49 45.65 -24.20
C THR A 421 3.05 44.63 -23.18
N VAL A 422 1.99 43.88 -23.50
CA VAL A 422 1.49 42.79 -22.65
C VAL A 422 1.41 41.51 -23.46
N ARG A 423 1.88 40.41 -22.87
CA ARG A 423 1.84 39.06 -23.45
C ARG A 423 1.18 38.10 -22.48
N GLY A 424 0.49 37.10 -23.01
CA GLY A 424 -0.09 36.03 -22.21
C GLY A 424 -1.04 35.17 -23.01
N CYS A 425 -1.88 34.43 -22.30
CA CYS A 425 -3.01 33.73 -22.90
C CYS A 425 -4.15 34.71 -23.21
N ALA A 426 -4.98 34.42 -24.22
CA ALA A 426 -6.02 35.35 -24.67
C ALA A 426 -7.03 35.76 -23.58
N SER A 427 -7.35 34.91 -22.61
CA SER A 427 -8.24 35.28 -21.48
C SER A 427 -7.54 36.14 -20.42
N GLN A 428 -6.22 36.04 -20.32
CA GLN A 428 -5.39 36.77 -19.37
C GLN A 428 -5.08 38.18 -19.87
N VAL A 429 -5.25 38.44 -21.17
CA VAL A 429 -5.01 39.73 -21.83
C VAL A 429 -6.29 40.17 -22.56
N PRO A 430 -7.34 40.60 -21.82
CA PRO A 430 -8.62 40.98 -22.42
C PRO A 430 -8.54 42.16 -23.39
N GLU A 431 -7.48 42.97 -23.29
CA GLU A 431 -7.20 44.08 -24.19
C GLU A 431 -6.90 43.63 -25.63
N CYS A 432 -6.43 42.39 -25.81
CA CYS A 432 -6.12 41.83 -27.14
C CYS A 432 -7.39 41.30 -27.83
N SER A 433 -8.25 42.21 -28.29
CA SER A 433 -9.50 41.88 -28.97
C SER A 433 -9.30 41.54 -30.46
N ALA A 434 -10.28 40.90 -31.10
CA ALA A 434 -10.23 40.63 -32.55
C ALA A 434 -10.22 41.90 -33.43
N ASN A 435 -10.62 43.04 -32.87
CA ASN A 435 -10.70 44.32 -33.57
C ASN A 435 -9.53 45.26 -33.22
N ASP A 436 -8.61 44.83 -32.34
CA ASP A 436 -7.44 45.62 -31.98
C ASP A 436 -6.35 45.43 -33.04
N PRO A 437 -5.95 46.49 -33.78
CA PRO A 437 -4.94 46.38 -34.84
C PRO A 437 -3.54 46.03 -34.30
N TYR A 438 -3.28 46.25 -33.01
CA TYR A 438 -2.00 45.92 -32.37
C TYR A 438 -1.99 44.55 -31.71
N CYS A 439 -3.12 43.87 -31.66
CA CYS A 439 -3.26 42.54 -31.11
C CYS A 439 -2.77 41.48 -32.11
N VAL A 440 -1.65 40.85 -31.79
CA VAL A 440 -1.14 39.70 -32.53
C VAL A 440 -1.53 38.43 -31.77
N LYS A 441 -2.17 37.51 -32.50
CA LYS A 441 -2.54 36.19 -31.99
C LYS A 441 -1.75 35.15 -32.76
N CYS A 442 -1.16 34.20 -32.05
CA CYS A 442 -0.40 33.14 -32.67
C CYS A 442 -0.88 31.77 -32.20
N ASN A 443 -0.63 30.79 -33.07
CA ASN A 443 -1.15 29.45 -32.91
C ASN A 443 -0.04 28.48 -32.50
N GLY A 444 0.11 28.23 -31.21
CA GLY A 444 1.13 27.31 -30.69
C GLY A 444 1.52 27.63 -29.25
N SER A 445 2.17 26.70 -28.56
CA SER A 445 2.84 27.03 -27.29
C SER A 445 4.07 27.91 -27.54
N LEU A 446 4.25 28.92 -26.69
CA LEU A 446 5.37 29.87 -26.69
C LEU A 446 5.56 30.63 -28.02
N CYS A 447 4.53 30.67 -28.87
CA CYS A 447 4.61 31.31 -30.18
C CYS A 447 4.60 32.85 -30.11
N ASN A 448 4.23 33.42 -28.96
CA ASN A 448 4.16 34.87 -28.76
C ASN A 448 5.52 35.45 -28.39
N ASN A 449 6.59 34.98 -29.04
CA ASN A 449 7.97 35.42 -28.83
C ASN A 449 8.49 36.41 -29.88
N ILE A 450 7.62 36.82 -30.81
CA ILE A 450 7.98 37.77 -31.88
C ILE A 450 8.01 39.20 -31.30
N PRO A 451 9.00 40.05 -31.65
CA PRO A 451 9.00 41.46 -31.28
C PRO A 451 7.70 42.15 -31.71
N THR A 452 7.20 43.09 -30.89
CA THR A 452 5.99 43.83 -31.25
C THR A 452 6.26 44.81 -32.40
N GLN A 453 5.22 45.15 -33.19
CA GLN A 453 5.35 46.13 -34.30
C GLN A 453 5.94 47.46 -33.83
N TRP A 454 5.56 47.93 -32.63
CA TRP A 454 6.11 49.13 -32.02
C TRP A 454 7.61 49.04 -31.69
N ALA A 455 8.09 47.87 -31.25
CA ALA A 455 9.52 47.64 -31.05
C ALA A 455 10.29 47.66 -32.39
N MET A 456 9.71 47.07 -33.44
CA MET A 456 10.29 47.09 -34.78
C MET A 456 10.41 48.51 -35.36
N GLU A 457 9.38 49.35 -35.19
CA GLU A 457 9.40 50.76 -35.64
C GLU A 457 10.47 51.60 -34.91
N LYS A 458 10.69 51.37 -33.61
CA LYS A 458 11.78 52.02 -32.85
C LYS A 458 13.17 51.64 -33.35
N ILE A 459 13.34 50.38 -33.76
CA ILE A 459 14.60 49.90 -34.33
C ILE A 459 14.85 50.54 -35.72
N GLU A 460 13.83 50.72 -36.55
CA GLU A 460 13.96 51.44 -37.82
C GLU A 460 14.30 52.94 -37.61
N GLN A 461 13.64 53.61 -36.67
CA GLN A 461 13.91 55.03 -36.37
C GLN A 461 15.32 55.27 -35.80
N SER A 462 15.84 54.35 -34.97
CA SER A 462 17.20 54.44 -34.44
C SER A 462 18.27 54.17 -35.51
N ASN A 463 18.00 53.27 -36.46
CA ASN A 463 18.88 53.02 -37.61
C ASN A 463 18.90 54.18 -38.62
N ILE A 464 17.78 54.89 -38.82
CA ILE A 464 17.76 56.13 -39.61
C ILE A 464 18.62 57.23 -38.95
N HIS A 465 18.62 57.30 -37.61
CA HIS A 465 19.41 58.28 -36.87
C HIS A 465 20.92 57.99 -36.84
N LEU A 466 21.35 56.77 -37.17
CA LEU A 466 22.76 56.36 -37.30
C LEU A 466 23.36 56.66 -38.69
N LEU A 467 22.53 56.93 -39.71
CA LEU A 467 23.00 57.27 -41.06
C LEU A 467 23.22 58.78 -41.27
N ASP A 468 22.72 59.65 -40.39
CA ASP A 468 22.97 61.09 -40.46
C ASP A 468 24.13 61.51 -39.54
N SER A 469 25.37 61.26 -39.99
CA SER A 469 26.55 61.90 -39.41
C SER A 469 26.76 63.30 -40.04
N PRO A 470 27.15 64.34 -39.26
CA PRO A 470 27.32 65.71 -39.77
C PRO A 470 28.40 65.88 -40.85
N LYS A 471 29.22 64.85 -41.10
CA LYS A 471 30.32 64.87 -42.07
C LYS A 471 29.88 64.53 -43.50
N GLN A 472 28.79 63.80 -43.70
CA GLN A 472 28.28 63.48 -45.06
C GLN A 472 27.35 64.55 -45.64
N GLN A 473 26.75 65.42 -44.81
CA GLN A 473 25.98 66.57 -45.29
C GLN A 473 26.86 67.57 -46.04
N LYS A 474 28.08 67.88 -45.56
CA LYS A 474 28.99 68.84 -46.23
C LYS A 474 29.49 68.36 -47.61
N GLN A 475 29.64 67.06 -47.82
CA GLN A 475 30.06 66.50 -49.11
C GLN A 475 28.91 66.46 -50.13
N ARG A 476 27.66 66.25 -49.67
CA ARG A 476 26.47 66.34 -50.53
C ARG A 476 26.20 67.76 -51.02
N TRP A 477 26.38 68.79 -50.19
CA TRP A 477 26.24 70.20 -50.62
C TRP A 477 27.32 70.63 -51.63
N ALA A 478 28.56 70.14 -51.52
CA ALA A 478 29.61 70.43 -52.51
C ALA A 478 29.39 69.72 -53.85
N ALA A 479 28.90 68.47 -53.85
CA ALA A 479 28.61 67.71 -55.06
C ALA A 479 27.38 68.24 -55.82
N LEU A 480 26.33 68.68 -55.10
CA LEU A 480 25.12 69.27 -55.70
C LEU A 480 25.34 70.67 -56.27
N THR A 481 26.39 71.39 -55.86
CA THR A 481 26.73 72.73 -56.40
C THR A 481 27.59 72.62 -57.68
N LEU A 482 28.42 71.58 -57.81
CA LEU A 482 29.21 71.29 -59.03
C LEU A 482 28.35 70.73 -60.17
N LEU A 483 27.34 69.90 -59.86
CA LEU A 483 26.41 69.35 -60.86
C LEU A 483 25.48 70.40 -61.49
N LYS A 484 25.27 71.56 -60.85
CA LYS A 484 24.51 72.70 -61.42
C LYS A 484 25.31 73.60 -62.36
N TYR A 485 26.64 73.47 -62.43
CA TYR A 485 27.49 74.25 -63.34
C TYR A 485 27.92 73.47 -64.60
N LEU A 486 27.78 72.15 -64.60
CA LEU A 486 28.24 71.27 -65.69
C LEU A 486 27.15 70.81 -66.66
N TRP A 487 25.88 71.10 -66.35
CA TRP A 487 24.74 70.88 -67.25
C TRP A 487 23.78 72.08 -67.16
N PRO A 488 24.02 73.15 -67.94
CA PRO A 488 22.99 74.13 -68.17
C PRO A 488 22.01 73.58 -69.21
N ASP A 489 20.72 73.74 -68.87
CA ASP A 489 19.59 73.88 -69.81
C ASP A 489 19.03 72.56 -70.38
N PRO A 490 17.73 72.50 -70.77
CA PRO A 490 16.91 73.53 -71.43
C PRO A 490 15.67 74.05 -70.68
#